data_AF-A0A455UF43-F1
#
_entry.id   AF-A0A455UF43-F1
#
_cell.length_a   1.000
_cell.length_b   1.000
_cell.length_c   1.000
_cell.angle_alpha   90.00
_cell.angle_beta   90.00
_cell.angle_gamma   90.00
#
_symmetry.space_group_name_H-M   'P 1'
#
loop_
_entity.id
_entity.type
_entity.pdbx_description
1 polymer ?
#
loop_
_entity_poly.entity_id
_entity_poly.type
_entity_poly.pdbx_seq_one_letter_code
_entity_poly.pdbx_strand_id
1 'polypeptide(L)'
;MGMGVGIVAHMAVDEALDDDLVALEASHLFASSTTKIGIRRGTFMRGYMYDFLERFAPHLTRDRVDEALTAGPRHEQSLFDDLDLPEY
;
A
#
# COMPACT_ATOMS: atom_id res chain seq x y z
N MET A 1 -13.98 25.01 18.76
CA MET A 1 -14.29 25.54 17.42
C MET A 1 -14.10 24.40 16.43
N GLY A 2 -15.17 23.97 15.75
CA GLY A 2 -15.13 22.90 14.75
C GLY A 2 -14.95 23.47 13.35
N MET A 3 -13.74 23.34 12.81
CA MET A 3 -13.32 23.99 11.54
C MET A 3 -13.87 23.32 10.27
N GLY A 4 -14.54 22.16 10.37
CA GLY A 4 -15.15 21.48 9.22
C GLY A 4 -15.23 19.96 9.39
N VAL A 5 -15.48 19.27 8.26
CA VAL A 5 -15.46 17.80 8.14
C VAL A 5 -14.10 17.36 7.59
N GLY A 6 -13.45 16.41 8.26
CA GLY A 6 -12.20 15.80 7.79
C GLY A 6 -12.46 14.61 6.87
N ILE A 7 -11.69 14.50 5.79
CA ILE A 7 -11.64 13.30 4.94
C ILE A 7 -10.22 12.75 5.06
N VAL A 8 -10.10 11.53 5.60
CA VAL A 8 -8.83 10.87 5.88
C VAL A 8 -8.87 9.42 5.41
N ALA A 9 -7.70 8.78 5.32
CA ALA A 9 -7.62 7.34 5.06
C ALA A 9 -8.15 6.55 6.27
N HIS A 10 -8.75 5.38 6.03
CA HIS A 10 -9.31 4.54 7.09
C HIS A 10 -8.27 4.20 8.17
N MET A 11 -7.06 3.82 7.75
CA MET A 11 -5.91 3.55 8.62
C MET A 11 -5.43 4.73 9.51
N ALA A 12 -5.96 5.94 9.32
CA ALA A 12 -5.56 7.13 10.07
C ALA A 12 -6.50 7.44 11.26
N VAL A 13 -7.55 6.63 11.47
CA VAL A 13 -8.46 6.74 12.61
C VAL A 13 -8.38 5.47 13.44
N ASP A 14 -8.26 5.61 14.76
CA ASP A 14 -8.27 4.52 15.72
C ASP A 14 -9.37 4.77 16.75
N GLU A 15 -10.36 3.88 16.85
CA GLU A 15 -11.52 4.06 17.75
C GLU A 15 -11.15 4.22 19.23
N ALA A 16 -10.00 3.69 19.66
CA ALA A 16 -9.53 3.79 21.04
C ALA A 16 -8.73 5.06 21.31
N LEU A 17 -8.06 5.62 20.30
CA LEU A 17 -7.25 6.85 20.43
C LEU A 17 -8.02 8.11 20.05
N ASP A 18 -8.98 7.99 19.13
CA ASP A 18 -9.80 9.07 18.55
C ASP A 18 -11.26 8.98 19.04
N ASP A 19 -11.47 8.74 20.33
CA ASP A 19 -12.78 8.51 20.95
C ASP A 19 -13.70 9.74 20.97
N ASP A 20 -13.15 10.91 20.68
CA ASP A 20 -13.85 12.19 20.53
C ASP A 20 -14.32 12.48 19.10
N LEU A 21 -14.03 11.58 18.15
CA LEU A 21 -14.44 11.68 16.74
C LEU A 21 -15.50 10.63 16.37
N VAL A 22 -16.27 10.92 15.32
CA VAL A 22 -17.18 9.97 14.68
C VAL A 22 -16.69 9.70 13.27
N ALA A 23 -16.16 8.50 13.03
CA ALA A 23 -15.78 8.04 11.71
C ALA A 23 -17.01 7.56 10.92
N LEU A 24 -17.12 8.01 9.67
CA LEU A 24 -18.15 7.55 8.73
C LEU A 24 -17.49 6.93 7.51
N GLU A 25 -18.00 5.77 7.11
CA GLU A 25 -17.58 5.03 5.92
C GLU A 25 -17.85 5.86 4.66
N ALA A 26 -16.87 5.98 3.77
CA ALA A 26 -16.95 6.78 2.55
C ALA A 26 -16.38 6.11 1.28
N SER A 27 -16.03 4.82 1.31
CA SER A 27 -15.56 4.05 0.16
C SER A 27 -16.59 3.98 -0.97
N HIS A 28 -17.88 4.09 -0.64
CA HIS A 28 -18.94 4.21 -1.63
C HIS A 28 -18.96 5.55 -2.39
N LEU A 29 -18.21 6.55 -1.91
CA LEU A 29 -18.08 7.87 -2.52
C LEU A 29 -16.77 8.06 -3.30
N PHE A 30 -15.72 7.32 -2.96
CA PHE A 30 -14.38 7.48 -3.54
C PHE A 30 -13.80 6.15 -3.98
N ALA A 31 -13.12 6.14 -5.14
CA ALA A 31 -12.35 4.98 -5.56
C ALA A 31 -11.24 4.66 -4.54
N SER A 32 -10.96 3.36 -4.36
CA SER A 32 -9.88 2.92 -3.48
C SER A 32 -8.52 3.43 -3.99
N SER A 33 -7.61 3.65 -3.04
CA SER A 33 -6.23 4.04 -3.33
C SER A 33 -5.29 2.88 -3.06
N THR A 34 -4.30 2.68 -3.92
CA THR A 34 -3.29 1.63 -3.76
C THR A 34 -1.96 2.21 -3.26
N THR A 35 -1.50 1.76 -2.11
CA THR A 35 -0.17 2.08 -1.58
C THR A 35 0.91 1.32 -2.37
N LYS A 36 1.96 2.02 -2.81
CA LYS A 36 3.06 1.44 -3.61
C LYS A 36 4.42 1.65 -2.94
N ILE A 37 5.31 0.67 -3.11
CA ILE A 37 6.74 0.82 -2.77
C ILE A 37 7.54 1.03 -4.06
N GLY A 38 8.38 2.07 -4.09
CA GLY A 38 9.28 2.35 -5.20
C GLY A 38 10.70 1.90 -4.91
N ILE A 39 11.29 1.12 -5.82
CA ILE A 39 12.71 0.75 -5.79
C ILE A 39 13.42 1.42 -6.95
N ARG A 40 14.50 2.15 -6.67
CA ARG A 40 15.29 2.81 -7.71
C ARG A 40 15.93 1.76 -8.63
N ARG A 41 15.85 1.97 -9.95
CA ARG A 41 16.49 1.09 -10.94
C ARG A 41 18.00 1.00 -10.70
N GLY A 42 18.54 -0.22 -10.77
CA GLY A 42 19.96 -0.48 -10.52
C GLY A 42 20.34 -0.54 -9.04
N THR A 43 19.36 -0.44 -8.12
CA THR A 43 19.58 -0.75 -6.71
C THR A 43 20.00 -2.20 -6.58
N PHE A 44 21.14 -2.44 -5.94
CA PHE A 44 21.54 -3.79 -5.57
C PHE A 44 20.70 -4.25 -4.38
N MET A 45 19.80 -5.20 -4.64
CA MET A 45 18.88 -5.72 -3.63
C MET A 45 19.61 -6.64 -2.65
N ARG A 46 19.55 -6.31 -1.36
CA ARG A 46 20.14 -7.10 -0.27
C ARG A 46 19.10 -7.99 0.38
N GLY A 47 19.52 -9.08 1.03
CA GLY A 47 18.64 -10.05 1.71
C GLY A 47 17.55 -9.39 2.54
N TYR A 48 17.93 -8.53 3.49
CA TYR A 48 17.02 -7.82 4.37
C TYR A 48 16.00 -6.91 3.66
N MET A 49 16.28 -6.47 2.43
CA MET A 49 15.34 -5.63 1.67
C MET A 49 14.17 -6.48 1.18
N TYR A 50 14.43 -7.71 0.74
CA TYR A 50 13.38 -8.65 0.41
C TYR A 50 12.57 -9.02 1.66
N ASP A 51 13.25 -9.30 2.78
CA ASP A 51 12.58 -9.63 4.03
C ASP A 51 11.67 -8.47 4.51
N PHE A 52 12.08 -7.21 4.29
CA PHE A 52 11.25 -6.04 4.57
C PHE A 52 10.04 -5.97 3.64
N LEU A 53 10.22 -6.14 2.33
CA LEU A 53 9.14 -6.07 1.35
C LEU A 53 8.07 -7.12 1.62
N GLU A 54 8.49 -8.36 1.87
CA GLU A 54 7.58 -9.47 2.15
C GLU A 54 6.85 -9.31 3.49
N ARG A 55 7.51 -8.74 4.51
CA ARG A 55 6.85 -8.40 5.79
C ARG A 55 5.85 -7.25 5.65
N PHE A 56 6.16 -6.26 4.82
CA PHE A 56 5.28 -5.12 4.60
C PHE A 56 4.07 -5.49 3.72
N ALA A 57 4.32 -6.29 2.69
CA ALA A 57 3.32 -6.75 1.74
C ALA A 57 3.61 -8.21 1.37
N PRO A 58 2.87 -9.19 1.93
CA PRO A 58 3.15 -10.63 1.77
C PRO A 58 3.17 -11.12 0.32
N HIS A 59 2.53 -10.38 -0.59
CA HIS A 59 2.56 -10.70 -2.02
C HIS A 59 3.88 -10.28 -2.70
N LEU A 60 4.73 -9.47 -2.08
CA LEU A 60 6.03 -9.05 -2.61
C LEU A 60 7.13 -10.07 -2.27
N THR A 61 6.95 -11.31 -2.71
CA THR A 61 7.96 -12.37 -2.56
C THR A 61 9.24 -12.02 -3.33
N ARG A 62 10.37 -12.64 -2.94
CA ARG A 62 11.66 -12.46 -3.63
C ARG A 62 11.54 -12.61 -5.14
N ASP A 63 10.93 -13.70 -5.60
CA ASP A 63 10.81 -14.01 -7.03
C ASP A 63 9.98 -12.94 -7.77
N ARG A 64 8.87 -12.50 -7.19
CA ARG A 64 8.02 -11.47 -7.79
C ARG A 64 8.71 -10.10 -7.83
N VAL A 65 9.45 -9.75 -6.78
CA VAL A 65 10.25 -8.51 -6.74
C VAL A 65 11.33 -8.54 -7.83
N ASP A 66 12.01 -9.67 -8.00
CA ASP A 66 13.04 -9.83 -9.04
C ASP A 66 12.45 -9.75 -10.46
N GLU A 67 11.27 -10.32 -10.67
CA GLU A 67 10.52 -10.22 -11.93
C GLU A 67 10.12 -8.77 -12.23
N ALA A 68 9.58 -8.05 -11.24
CA ALA A 68 9.21 -6.65 -11.38
C ALA A 68 10.42 -5.74 -11.67
N LEU A 69 11.55 -5.98 -10.99
CA LEU A 69 12.79 -5.25 -11.24
C LEU A 69 13.35 -5.51 -12.65
N THR A 70 13.15 -6.72 -13.17
CA THR A 70 13.56 -7.13 -14.52
C THR A 70 12.67 -6.53 -15.59
N ALA A 71 11.35 -6.54 -15.40
CA ALA A 71 10.37 -5.92 -16.30
C ALA A 71 10.64 -4.41 -16.44
N GLY A 72 11.02 -3.76 -15.35
CA GLY A 72 11.31 -2.34 -15.31
C GLY A 72 10.05 -1.48 -15.24
N PRO A 73 10.23 -0.15 -15.08
CA PRO A 73 9.13 0.75 -14.77
C PRO A 73 8.08 0.79 -15.89
N ARG A 74 6.80 0.81 -15.49
CA ARG A 74 5.59 0.77 -16.34
C ARG A 74 5.31 -0.58 -17.01
N HIS A 75 6.18 -1.57 -16.85
CA HIS A 75 6.00 -2.91 -17.40
C HIS A 75 5.76 -3.96 -16.32
N GLU A 76 5.95 -3.60 -15.05
CA GLU A 76 5.69 -4.45 -13.90
C GLU A 76 4.21 -4.61 -13.58
N GLN A 77 3.34 -3.71 -14.07
CA GLN A 77 1.95 -3.62 -13.61
C GLN A 77 1.17 -4.93 -13.85
N SER A 78 1.36 -5.57 -15.00
CA SER A 78 0.68 -6.82 -15.33
C SER A 78 1.04 -7.99 -14.41
N LEU A 79 2.14 -7.89 -13.65
CA LEU A 79 2.53 -8.91 -12.66
C LEU A 79 1.63 -8.90 -11.42
N PHE A 80 0.81 -7.85 -11.28
CA PHE A 80 -0.07 -7.63 -10.12
C PHE A 80 -1.56 -7.61 -10.48
N ASP A 81 -1.93 -7.72 -11.76
CA ASP A 81 -3.33 -7.60 -12.20
C ASP A 81 -4.25 -8.71 -11.65
N ASP A 82 -3.70 -9.90 -11.42
CA ASP A 82 -4.44 -11.07 -10.91
C ASP A 82 -4.37 -11.21 -9.37
N LEU A 83 -3.90 -10.18 -8.66
CA LEU A 83 -3.73 -10.23 -7.21
C LEU A 83 -4.82 -9.44 -6.49
N ASP A 84 -5.50 -10.12 -5.56
CA ASP A 84 -6.29 -9.44 -4.53
C ASP A 84 -5.34 -8.81 -3.52
N LEU A 85 -5.31 -7.47 -3.49
CA LEU A 85 -4.51 -6.72 -2.54
C LEU A 85 -5.24 -6.61 -1.20
N PRO A 86 -4.51 -6.61 -0.07
CA PRO A 86 -5.13 -6.40 1.23
C PRO A 86 -5.72 -4.99 1.32
N GLU A 87 -6.91 -4.88 1.91
CA GLU A 87 -7.57 -3.63 2.26
C GLU A 87 -7.42 -3.37 3.77
N TYR A 88 -7.19 -2.10 4.14
CA TYR A 88 -6.94 -1.65 5.51
C TYR A 88 -7.72 -0.38 5.83
#